data_AF-A0A6J2QZL7-F1
#
_entry.id   AF-A0A6J2QZL7-F1
#
_cell.length_a   1.000
_cell.length_b   1.000
_cell.length_c   1.000
_cell.angle_alpha   90.00
_cell.angle_beta   90.00
_cell.angle_gamma   90.00
#
_symmetry.space_group_name_H-M   'P 1'
#
loop_
_entity.id
_entity.type
_entity.pdbx_description
1 polymer ?
#
loop_
_entity_poly.entity_id
_entity_poly.type
_entity_poly.pdbx_seq_one_letter_code
_entity_poly.pdbx_strand_id
1 'polypeptide(L)'
;MSAAKKGKKDTEKRSKSSLDTSTPHMDGVPADTLSKVQKYLECFHLSLVKLQEVSARLRKDLVRGLGKHSHSKAPVKMLPTFVRATPDGTEKGDYLALDLGGTNFRVLHVRVVEEEQKVLKMDSQICAISKEIMQGTGEQLFDHIAACLNDFLVSQNLKGQTLPLGFTFSFPCEQKEIDKSILIRWTKGFNCSGVVGKDVVLLLKEAINRRGVSLTWGLFKDVE
;
A
#
# COMPACT_ATOMS: atom_id res chain seq x y z
N MET A 1 3.14 -14.62 -72.32
CA MET A 1 4.42 -14.77 -71.59
C MET A 1 4.15 -14.53 -70.11
N SER A 2 4.55 -15.48 -69.24
CA SER A 2 4.80 -15.39 -67.79
C SER A 2 3.80 -14.67 -66.85
N ALA A 3 3.55 -15.08 -65.62
CA ALA A 3 3.98 -16.22 -64.80
C ALA A 3 3.07 -16.28 -63.57
N ALA A 4 3.05 -17.44 -62.93
CA ALA A 4 2.33 -17.79 -61.71
C ALA A 4 2.64 -16.91 -60.49
N LYS A 5 1.69 -16.85 -59.53
CA LYS A 5 2.01 -16.85 -58.09
C LYS A 5 0.95 -17.62 -57.30
N LYS A 6 1.34 -18.84 -56.91
CA LYS A 6 0.69 -19.70 -55.90
C LYS A 6 0.88 -19.10 -54.51
N GLY A 7 -0.15 -19.26 -53.68
CA GLY A 7 -0.22 -18.72 -52.32
C GLY A 7 0.79 -19.28 -51.32
N LYS A 8 0.87 -18.59 -50.18
CA LYS A 8 1.52 -19.07 -48.96
C LYS A 8 0.61 -18.74 -47.79
N LYS A 9 0.25 -19.79 -47.06
CA LYS A 9 -0.60 -19.80 -45.87
C LYS A 9 0.37 -19.70 -44.69
N ASP A 10 0.50 -18.54 -44.09
CA ASP A 10 1.34 -18.36 -42.90
C ASP A 10 0.55 -18.79 -41.66
N THR A 11 0.81 -20.03 -41.23
CA THR A 11 0.46 -20.54 -39.91
C THR A 11 1.28 -19.83 -38.84
N GLU A 12 0.58 -19.12 -37.96
CA GLU A 12 1.05 -18.45 -36.77
C GLU A 12 1.66 -19.45 -35.78
N LYS A 13 3.00 -19.47 -35.68
CA LYS A 13 3.73 -20.22 -34.64
C LYS A 13 3.71 -19.42 -33.35
N ARG A 14 2.83 -19.82 -32.42
CA ARG A 14 2.88 -19.44 -31.00
C ARG A 14 4.26 -19.79 -30.43
N SER A 15 5.07 -18.78 -30.09
CA SER A 15 6.34 -18.91 -29.39
C SER A 15 6.07 -19.42 -27.96
N LYS A 16 6.55 -20.62 -27.66
CA LYS A 16 6.68 -21.10 -26.27
C LYS A 16 7.81 -20.28 -25.64
N SER A 17 7.50 -19.52 -24.59
CA SER A 17 8.51 -18.85 -23.76
C SER A 17 9.40 -19.92 -23.11
N SER A 18 10.64 -20.05 -23.58
CA SER A 18 11.69 -20.79 -22.91
C SER A 18 11.92 -20.15 -21.55
N LEU A 19 11.89 -20.94 -20.47
CA LEU A 19 12.48 -20.53 -19.20
C LEU A 19 13.92 -20.10 -19.49
N ASP A 20 14.25 -18.86 -19.15
CA ASP A 20 15.63 -18.35 -19.21
C ASP A 20 16.49 -19.16 -18.24
N THR A 21 17.21 -20.14 -18.77
CA THR A 21 18.33 -20.80 -18.08
C THR A 21 19.58 -19.99 -18.36
N SER A 22 19.64 -18.75 -17.89
CA SER A 22 20.88 -17.99 -17.89
C SER A 22 21.83 -18.67 -16.91
N THR A 23 22.75 -19.48 -17.45
CA THR A 23 23.90 -20.01 -16.70
C THR A 23 24.62 -18.83 -16.07
N PRO A 24 24.81 -18.81 -14.74
CA PRO A 24 25.47 -17.68 -14.10
C PRO A 24 26.89 -17.53 -14.68
N HIS A 25 27.36 -16.28 -14.77
CA HIS A 25 28.73 -15.99 -15.22
C HIS A 25 29.70 -16.50 -14.14
N MET A 26 30.17 -17.74 -14.29
CA MET A 26 31.00 -18.45 -13.31
C MET A 26 32.50 -18.32 -13.59
N ASP A 27 32.88 -17.60 -14.67
CA ASP A 27 34.27 -17.44 -15.08
C ASP A 27 35.11 -16.79 -13.98
N GLY A 28 36.20 -17.46 -13.61
CA GLY A 28 37.17 -16.98 -12.62
C GLY A 28 36.84 -17.30 -11.16
N VAL A 29 35.72 -17.96 -10.85
CA VAL A 29 35.42 -18.40 -9.48
C VAL A 29 35.99 -19.81 -9.23
N PRO A 30 36.81 -20.00 -8.18
CA PRO A 30 37.32 -21.32 -7.82
C PRO A 30 36.19 -22.33 -7.56
N ALA A 31 36.36 -23.57 -8.03
CA ALA A 31 35.34 -24.62 -7.92
C ALA A 31 34.94 -24.95 -6.46
N ASP A 32 35.88 -24.84 -5.52
CA ASP A 32 35.61 -25.03 -4.10
C ASP A 32 34.68 -23.93 -3.53
N THR A 33 34.83 -22.70 -4.03
CA THR A 33 34.02 -21.54 -3.66
C THR A 33 32.62 -21.68 -4.25
N LEU A 34 32.50 -22.11 -5.51
CA LEU A 34 31.20 -22.41 -6.14
C LEU A 34 30.42 -23.48 -5.39
N SER A 35 31.09 -24.57 -4.98
CA SER A 35 30.46 -25.64 -4.21
C SER A 35 29.94 -25.14 -2.85
N LYS A 36 30.72 -24.32 -2.14
CA LYS A 36 30.29 -23.68 -0.88
C LYS A 36 29.09 -22.76 -1.09
N VAL A 37 29.12 -21.91 -2.12
CA VAL A 37 28.01 -20.99 -2.45
C VAL A 37 26.75 -21.77 -2.79
N GLN A 38 26.83 -22.78 -3.65
CA GLN A 38 25.68 -23.59 -4.03
C GLN A 38 25.03 -24.26 -2.82
N LYS A 39 25.84 -24.80 -1.91
CA LYS A 39 25.35 -25.39 -0.65
C LYS A 39 24.62 -24.36 0.23
N TYR A 40 25.07 -23.11 0.26
CA TYR A 40 24.37 -22.06 1.00
C TYR A 40 23.07 -21.60 0.32
N LEU A 41 23.04 -21.57 -1.02
CA LEU A 41 21.88 -21.13 -1.78
C LEU A 41 20.80 -22.20 -1.89
N GLU A 42 21.14 -23.47 -1.73
CA GLU A 42 20.21 -24.60 -1.87
C GLU A 42 19.00 -24.48 -0.94
N CYS A 43 19.17 -23.98 0.29
CA CYS A 43 18.07 -23.81 1.23
C CYS A 43 17.09 -22.68 0.84
N PHE A 44 17.50 -21.77 -0.06
CA PHE A 44 16.65 -20.72 -0.63
C PHE A 44 15.97 -21.17 -1.94
N HIS A 45 16.34 -22.31 -2.50
CA HIS A 45 15.71 -22.84 -3.69
C HIS A 45 14.34 -23.47 -3.35
N LEU A 46 13.28 -22.81 -3.80
CA LEU A 46 11.91 -23.32 -3.70
C LEU A 46 11.49 -23.97 -5.01
N SER A 47 11.29 -25.28 -4.97
CA SER A 47 10.71 -26.01 -6.09
C SER A 47 9.26 -25.61 -6.32
N LEU A 48 8.74 -25.86 -7.54
CA LEU A 48 7.34 -25.61 -7.87
C LEU A 48 6.37 -26.30 -6.89
N VAL A 49 6.67 -27.53 -6.48
CA VAL A 49 5.86 -28.28 -5.51
C VAL A 49 5.81 -27.57 -4.15
N LYS A 50 6.95 -27.05 -3.67
CA LYS A 50 6.99 -26.26 -2.43
C LYS A 50 6.20 -24.96 -2.56
N LEU A 51 6.29 -24.26 -3.70
CA LEU A 51 5.51 -23.03 -3.94
C LEU A 51 4.00 -23.31 -3.94
N GLN A 52 3.56 -24.42 -4.54
CA GLN A 52 2.16 -24.85 -4.50
C GLN A 52 1.70 -25.17 -3.07
N GLU A 53 2.56 -25.81 -2.26
CA GLU A 53 2.28 -26.06 -0.85
C GLU A 53 2.13 -24.76 -0.04
N VAL A 54 3.04 -23.79 -0.25
CA VAL A 54 2.93 -22.47 0.40
C VAL A 54 1.62 -21.77 0.00
N SER A 55 1.27 -21.80 -1.28
CA SER A 55 0.01 -21.24 -1.79
C SER A 55 -1.22 -21.90 -1.13
N ALA A 56 -1.23 -23.23 -1.04
CA ALA A 56 -2.32 -23.97 -0.39
C ALA A 56 -2.44 -23.62 1.10
N ARG A 57 -1.32 -23.50 1.82
CA ARG A 57 -1.29 -23.07 3.22
C ARG A 57 -1.82 -21.64 3.39
N LEU A 58 -1.38 -20.71 2.55
CA LEU A 58 -1.88 -19.34 2.57
C LEU A 58 -3.38 -19.30 2.32
N ARG A 59 -3.88 -20.03 1.31
CA ARG A 59 -5.32 -20.11 1.01
C ARG A 59 -6.14 -20.59 2.20
N LYS A 60 -5.66 -21.63 2.90
CA LYS A 60 -6.29 -22.13 4.13
C LYS A 60 -6.38 -21.02 5.18
N ASP A 61 -5.34 -20.20 5.31
CA ASP A 61 -5.27 -19.14 6.31
C ASP A 61 -6.14 -17.93 5.98
N LEU A 62 -6.28 -17.60 4.69
CA LEU A 62 -7.26 -16.61 4.21
C LEU A 62 -8.68 -17.04 4.60
N VAL A 63 -9.05 -18.30 4.34
CA VAL A 63 -10.38 -18.83 4.72
C VAL A 63 -10.58 -18.80 6.23
N ARG A 64 -9.55 -19.18 7.02
CA ARG A 64 -9.61 -19.09 8.49
C ARG A 64 -9.79 -17.64 8.95
N GLY A 65 -9.13 -16.69 8.30
CA GLY A 65 -9.24 -15.26 8.62
C GLY A 65 -10.64 -14.69 8.38
N LEU A 66 -11.34 -15.16 7.34
CA LEU A 66 -12.72 -14.76 7.02
C LEU A 66 -13.78 -15.45 7.90
N GLY A 67 -13.46 -16.60 8.51
CA GLY A 67 -14.40 -17.37 9.30
C GLY A 67 -14.74 -16.71 10.65
N LYS A 68 -16.04 -16.52 10.93
CA LYS A 68 -16.57 -15.88 12.16
C LYS A 68 -15.94 -16.41 13.46
N HIS A 69 -15.77 -17.72 13.58
CA HIS A 69 -15.26 -18.37 14.80
C HIS A 69 -13.73 -18.57 14.77
N SER A 70 -13.11 -18.58 13.59
CA SER A 70 -11.67 -18.82 13.42
C SER A 70 -10.84 -17.53 13.34
N HIS A 71 -11.46 -16.40 13.02
CA HIS A 71 -10.80 -15.10 12.79
C HIS A 71 -9.86 -14.67 13.91
N SER A 72 -10.31 -14.76 15.17
CA SER A 72 -9.52 -14.30 16.33
C SER A 72 -8.17 -15.02 16.45
N LYS A 73 -8.12 -16.32 16.08
CA LYS A 73 -6.92 -17.17 16.11
C LYS A 73 -6.22 -17.30 14.76
N ALA A 74 -6.78 -16.74 13.68
CA ALA A 74 -6.18 -16.83 12.35
C ALA A 74 -4.87 -16.01 12.28
N PRO A 75 -3.82 -16.54 11.63
CA PRO A 75 -2.56 -15.82 11.43
C PRO A 75 -2.71 -14.70 10.40
N VAL A 76 -3.54 -14.92 9.38
CA VAL A 76 -3.94 -13.90 8.39
C VAL A 76 -5.30 -13.36 8.79
N LYS A 77 -5.38 -12.07 9.11
CA LYS A 77 -6.56 -11.49 9.77
C LYS A 77 -7.72 -11.18 8.83
N MET A 78 -7.49 -10.94 7.54
CA MET A 78 -8.57 -10.62 6.60
C MET A 78 -9.50 -9.50 7.10
N LEU A 79 -8.89 -8.39 7.52
CA LEU A 79 -9.59 -7.25 8.12
C LEU A 79 -10.43 -6.54 7.05
N PRO A 80 -11.74 -6.31 7.25
CA PRO A 80 -12.58 -5.56 6.32
C PRO A 80 -12.13 -4.10 6.19
N THR A 81 -12.09 -3.57 4.97
CA THR A 81 -11.65 -2.19 4.69
C THR A 81 -12.79 -1.18 4.61
N PHE A 82 -14.04 -1.66 4.56
CA PHE A 82 -15.25 -0.87 4.32
C PHE A 82 -15.35 -0.21 2.93
N VAL A 83 -14.42 -0.50 2.03
CA VAL A 83 -14.55 -0.20 0.60
C VAL A 83 -15.38 -1.31 -0.06
N ARG A 84 -16.56 -0.96 -0.57
CA ARG A 84 -17.55 -1.93 -1.06
C ARG A 84 -17.65 -2.04 -2.58
N ALA A 85 -17.08 -1.09 -3.30
CA ALA A 85 -17.03 -1.07 -4.75
C ALA A 85 -15.62 -0.67 -5.20
N THR A 86 -15.24 -1.15 -6.38
CA THR A 86 -14.10 -0.61 -7.12
C THR A 86 -14.53 0.69 -7.81
N PRO A 87 -13.58 1.59 -8.14
CA PRO A 87 -13.89 2.77 -8.92
C PRO A 87 -14.68 2.45 -10.19
N ASP A 88 -15.73 3.21 -10.47
CA ASP A 88 -16.56 3.05 -11.68
C ASP A 88 -16.25 4.09 -12.75
N GLY A 89 -15.39 5.07 -12.43
CA GLY A 89 -14.94 6.10 -13.35
C GLY A 89 -15.75 7.38 -13.32
N THR A 90 -16.80 7.46 -12.49
CA THR A 90 -17.58 8.68 -12.27
C THR A 90 -16.92 9.60 -11.22
N GLU A 91 -15.82 9.18 -10.62
CA GLU A 91 -15.11 9.95 -9.60
C GLU A 91 -14.54 11.24 -10.19
N LYS A 92 -14.67 12.34 -9.44
CA LYS A 92 -14.15 13.65 -9.82
C LYS A 92 -13.94 14.55 -8.62
N GLY A 93 -13.00 15.48 -8.76
CA GLY A 93 -12.75 16.52 -7.77
C GLY A 93 -11.32 16.51 -7.24
N ASP A 94 -11.09 17.36 -6.26
CA ASP A 94 -9.80 17.53 -5.58
C ASP A 94 -9.83 16.84 -4.21
N TYR A 95 -8.79 16.05 -3.94
CA TYR A 95 -8.66 15.21 -2.76
C TYR A 95 -7.29 15.38 -2.13
N LEU A 96 -7.24 15.29 -0.81
CA LEU A 96 -6.00 15.12 -0.07
C LEU A 96 -5.79 13.64 0.24
N ALA A 97 -4.54 13.19 0.13
CA ALA A 97 -4.15 11.87 0.61
C ALA A 97 -2.95 11.98 1.55
N LEU A 98 -3.07 11.31 2.68
CA LEU A 98 -2.00 11.12 3.66
C LEU A 98 -1.51 9.69 3.56
N ASP A 99 -0.21 9.49 3.37
CA ASP A 99 0.40 8.16 3.30
C ASP A 99 1.47 8.02 4.38
N LEU A 100 1.12 7.29 5.44
CA LEU A 100 2.04 6.95 6.51
C LEU A 100 2.64 5.56 6.26
N GLY A 101 3.84 5.56 5.68
CA GLY A 101 4.64 4.37 5.44
C GLY A 101 5.55 4.00 6.62
N GLY A 102 6.53 3.12 6.35
CA GLY A 102 7.50 2.66 7.36
C GLY A 102 8.65 3.62 7.65
N THR A 103 8.90 4.60 6.78
CA THR A 103 10.07 5.50 6.90
C THR A 103 9.75 6.94 6.51
N ASN A 104 8.80 7.13 5.59
CA ASN A 104 8.40 8.43 5.10
C ASN A 104 6.90 8.62 5.30
N PHE A 105 6.52 9.84 5.66
CA PHE A 105 5.16 10.33 5.56
C PHE A 105 5.02 11.15 4.27
N ARG A 106 3.87 11.08 3.61
CA ARG A 106 3.59 11.89 2.43
C ARG A 106 2.24 12.56 2.55
N VAL A 107 2.19 13.81 2.09
CA VAL A 107 0.96 14.55 1.84
C VAL A 107 0.84 14.72 0.33
N LEU A 108 -0.33 14.42 -0.22
CA LEU A 108 -0.61 14.51 -1.65
C LEU A 108 -1.87 15.34 -1.89
N HIS A 109 -1.85 16.10 -2.98
CA HIS A 109 -3.04 16.70 -3.58
C HIS A 109 -3.31 15.99 -4.91
N VAL A 110 -4.51 15.43 -5.04
CA VAL A 110 -4.91 14.58 -6.15
C VAL A 110 -6.16 15.13 -6.79
N ARG A 111 -6.10 15.38 -8.10
CA ARG A 111 -7.26 15.76 -8.91
C ARG A 111 -7.71 14.57 -9.74
N VAL A 112 -8.99 14.24 -9.67
CA VAL A 112 -9.61 13.22 -10.53
C VAL A 112 -10.50 13.93 -11.53
N VAL A 113 -10.31 13.62 -12.81
CA VAL A 113 -11.08 14.19 -13.93
C VAL A 113 -11.85 13.06 -14.61
N GLU A 114 -13.18 13.17 -14.61
CA GLU A 114 -14.14 12.17 -15.10
C GLU A 114 -13.86 11.79 -16.57
N GLU A 115 -13.67 12.78 -17.45
CA GLU A 115 -13.53 12.58 -18.91
C GLU A 115 -12.29 11.76 -19.32
N GLU A 116 -11.25 11.74 -18.50
CA GLU A 116 -10.01 11.00 -18.82
C GLU A 116 -9.85 9.71 -18.01
N GLN A 117 -10.67 9.46 -16.99
CA GLN A 117 -10.43 8.45 -15.94
C GLN A 117 -8.98 8.47 -15.42
N LYS A 118 -8.31 9.62 -15.48
CA LYS A 118 -6.93 9.78 -15.07
C LYS A 118 -6.87 10.44 -13.71
N VAL A 119 -6.12 9.81 -12.82
CA VAL A 119 -5.68 10.41 -11.57
C VAL A 119 -4.53 11.36 -11.90
N LEU A 120 -4.80 12.66 -11.85
CA LEU A 120 -3.77 13.69 -11.97
C LEU A 120 -3.25 13.98 -10.57
N LYS A 121 -2.08 13.42 -10.25
CA LYS A 121 -1.35 13.83 -9.05
C LYS A 121 -0.77 15.22 -9.32
N MET A 122 -1.36 16.21 -8.65
CA MET A 122 -0.96 17.62 -8.79
C MET A 122 0.35 17.86 -8.02
N ASP A 123 0.37 17.50 -6.74
CA ASP A 123 1.48 17.85 -5.85
C ASP A 123 1.76 16.77 -4.79
N SER A 124 3.00 16.70 -4.30
CA SER A 124 3.31 15.91 -3.11
C SER A 124 4.48 16.45 -2.32
N GLN A 125 4.39 16.30 -1.01
CA GLN A 125 5.46 16.59 -0.07
C GLN A 125 5.80 15.35 0.75
N ILE A 126 7.09 15.06 0.86
CA ILE A 126 7.62 14.00 1.72
C ILE A 126 8.07 14.65 3.03
N CYS A 127 7.61 14.09 4.15
CA CYS A 127 8.04 14.41 5.49
C CYS A 127 8.79 13.23 6.09
N ALA A 128 10.03 13.48 6.48
CA ALA A 128 10.81 12.49 7.22
C ALA A 128 10.25 12.35 8.64
N ILE A 129 10.07 11.11 9.09
CA ILE A 129 9.73 10.82 10.48
C ILE A 129 11.02 10.32 11.15
N SER A 130 11.46 11.04 12.18
CA SER A 130 12.65 10.66 12.92
C SER A 130 12.38 9.40 13.78
N LYS A 131 13.44 8.68 14.15
CA LYS A 131 13.30 7.48 15.00
C LYS A 131 12.70 7.80 16.36
N GLU A 132 13.00 8.98 16.89
CA GLU A 132 12.47 9.49 18.16
C GLU A 132 10.95 9.65 18.07
N ILE A 133 10.42 10.14 16.95
CA ILE A 133 8.97 10.24 16.73
C ILE A 133 8.36 8.83 16.56
N MET A 134 9.00 7.95 15.79
CA MET A 134 8.53 6.57 15.58
C MET A 134 8.42 5.76 16.89
N GLN A 135 9.23 6.11 17.90
CA GLN A 135 9.30 5.44 19.20
C GLN A 135 8.73 6.29 20.35
N GLY A 136 8.23 7.49 20.05
CA GLY A 136 7.75 8.47 21.02
C GLY A 136 6.29 8.27 21.43
N THR A 137 5.58 9.36 21.70
CA THR A 137 4.14 9.31 22.01
C THR A 137 3.28 9.39 20.76
N GLY A 138 2.04 8.91 20.84
CA GLY A 138 1.06 9.12 19.79
C GLY A 138 0.86 10.60 19.48
N GLU A 139 0.76 11.44 20.51
CA GLU A 139 0.62 12.89 20.36
C GLU A 139 1.75 13.48 19.50
N GLN A 140 3.01 13.14 19.78
CA GLN A 140 4.15 13.59 18.99
C GLN A 140 4.05 13.17 17.51
N LEU A 141 3.65 11.93 17.24
CA LEU A 141 3.49 11.44 15.87
C LEU A 141 2.37 12.20 15.12
N PHE A 142 1.19 12.29 15.71
CA PHE A 142 0.04 12.91 15.06
C PHE A 142 0.20 14.43 14.93
N ASP A 143 0.86 15.09 15.89
CA ASP A 143 1.19 16.52 15.79
C ASP A 143 2.21 16.78 14.68
N HIS A 144 3.19 15.89 14.48
CA HIS A 144 4.11 15.97 13.35
C HIS A 144 3.38 15.79 12.01
N ILE A 145 2.45 14.84 11.92
CA ILE A 145 1.61 14.64 10.73
C ILE A 145 0.78 15.90 10.44
N ALA A 146 0.12 16.47 11.46
CA ALA A 146 -0.66 17.70 11.33
C ALA A 146 0.21 18.90 10.92
N ALA A 147 1.45 18.97 11.41
CA ALA A 147 2.43 19.98 10.99
C ALA A 147 2.72 19.91 9.49
N CYS A 148 3.10 18.72 9.02
CA CYS A 148 3.37 18.46 7.62
C CYS A 148 2.19 18.76 6.71
N LEU A 149 0.98 18.39 7.14
CA LEU A 149 -0.24 18.73 6.42
C LEU A 149 -0.45 20.25 6.32
N ASN A 150 -0.31 20.99 7.43
CA ASN A 150 -0.42 22.45 7.40
C ASN A 150 0.60 23.08 6.44
N ASP A 151 1.85 22.67 6.52
CA ASP A 151 2.93 23.25 5.72
C ASP A 151 2.69 22.97 4.22
N PHE A 152 2.21 21.77 3.89
CA PHE A 152 1.77 21.44 2.54
C PHE A 152 0.65 22.35 2.06
N LEU A 153 -0.43 22.51 2.85
CA LEU A 153 -1.57 23.36 2.49
C LEU A 153 -1.18 24.82 2.29
N VAL A 154 -0.23 25.34 3.08
CA VAL A 154 0.33 26.69 2.87
C VAL A 154 1.08 26.73 1.54
N SER A 155 2.00 25.80 1.31
CA SER A 155 2.87 25.79 0.13
C SER A 155 2.10 25.68 -1.19
N GLN A 156 0.95 24.99 -1.16
CA GLN A 156 0.10 24.76 -2.33
C GLN A 156 -1.06 25.75 -2.44
N ASN A 157 -1.11 26.78 -1.58
CA ASN A 157 -2.20 27.76 -1.53
C ASN A 157 -3.59 27.12 -1.38
N LEU A 158 -3.67 26.04 -0.60
CA LEU A 158 -4.91 25.29 -0.32
C LEU A 158 -5.53 25.66 1.04
N LYS A 159 -4.95 26.64 1.75
CA LYS A 159 -5.50 27.10 3.04
C LYS A 159 -6.91 27.65 2.88
N GLY A 160 -7.78 27.29 3.83
CA GLY A 160 -9.19 27.72 3.86
C GLY A 160 -10.10 26.89 2.94
N GLN A 161 -9.54 25.99 2.11
CA GLN A 161 -10.32 25.05 1.33
C GLN A 161 -10.76 23.86 2.17
N THR A 162 -11.95 23.36 1.84
CA THR A 162 -12.51 22.14 2.39
C THR A 162 -12.28 21.03 1.39
N LEU A 163 -11.40 20.09 1.71
CA LEU A 163 -11.04 18.97 0.83
C LEU A 163 -11.27 17.63 1.53
N PRO A 164 -11.92 16.66 0.86
CA PRO A 164 -11.92 15.27 1.32
C PRO A 164 -10.50 14.75 1.54
N LEU A 165 -10.30 14.02 2.64
CA LEU A 165 -8.99 13.50 3.01
C LEU A 165 -9.05 11.98 3.19
N GLY A 166 -8.25 11.27 2.41
CA GLY A 166 -7.96 9.85 2.62
C GLY A 166 -6.70 9.67 3.48
N PHE A 167 -6.75 8.82 4.49
CA PHE A 167 -5.59 8.50 5.31
C PHE A 167 -5.16 7.04 5.15
N THR A 168 -4.17 6.82 4.29
CA THR A 168 -3.50 5.55 4.10
C THR A 168 -2.58 5.27 5.31
N PHE A 169 -3.17 4.68 6.34
CA PHE A 169 -2.48 4.30 7.56
C PHE A 169 -2.04 2.83 7.47
N SER A 170 -0.81 2.60 7.00
CA SER A 170 -0.34 1.26 6.59
C SER A 170 0.07 0.37 7.78
N PHE A 171 -0.82 0.20 8.76
CA PHE A 171 -0.65 -0.67 9.93
C PHE A 171 -1.89 -1.55 10.13
N PRO A 172 -1.76 -2.69 10.81
CA PRO A 172 -2.92 -3.54 11.11
C PRO A 172 -3.93 -2.80 12.00
N CYS A 173 -5.10 -2.50 11.44
CA CYS A 173 -6.19 -1.84 12.15
C CYS A 173 -7.50 -2.61 12.04
N GLU A 174 -8.26 -2.65 13.12
CA GLU A 174 -9.64 -3.07 13.09
C GLU A 174 -10.51 -1.87 12.71
N GLN A 175 -10.92 -1.80 11.44
CA GLN A 175 -11.88 -0.80 11.01
C GLN A 175 -13.28 -1.19 11.47
N LYS A 176 -14.03 -0.20 11.97
CA LYS A 176 -15.45 -0.35 12.33
C LYS A 176 -16.36 0.32 11.31
N GLU A 177 -15.86 1.38 10.68
CA GLU A 177 -16.47 2.17 9.62
C GLU A 177 -15.32 2.68 8.71
N ILE A 178 -15.64 3.28 7.56
CA ILE A 178 -14.61 3.77 6.62
C ILE A 178 -13.72 4.86 7.26
N ASP A 179 -14.26 5.63 8.20
CA ASP A 179 -13.59 6.72 8.92
C ASP A 179 -13.36 6.41 10.41
N LYS A 180 -13.35 5.14 10.80
CA LYS A 180 -13.10 4.70 12.18
C LYS A 180 -12.22 3.46 12.20
N SER A 181 -10.98 3.62 12.70
CA SER A 181 -9.94 2.60 12.53
C SER A 181 -9.12 2.44 13.81
N ILE A 182 -9.27 1.29 14.48
CA ILE A 182 -8.60 1.02 15.76
C ILE A 182 -7.27 0.31 15.50
N LEU A 183 -6.14 0.89 15.95
CA LEU A 183 -4.84 0.25 15.79
C LEU A 183 -4.75 -1.05 16.62
N ILE A 184 -4.43 -2.18 15.97
CA ILE A 184 -4.23 -3.47 16.64
C ILE A 184 -2.82 -3.58 17.22
N ARG A 185 -1.80 -3.23 16.42
CA ARG A 185 -0.39 -3.26 16.82
C ARG A 185 0.47 -2.48 15.85
N TRP A 186 1.57 -1.97 16.35
CA TRP A 186 2.61 -1.40 15.49
C TRP A 186 3.41 -2.47 14.75
N THR A 187 3.98 -2.07 13.61
CA THR A 187 4.91 -2.84 12.79
C THR A 187 5.97 -1.89 12.21
N LYS A 188 6.88 -2.37 11.34
CA LYS A 188 7.81 -1.50 10.58
C LYS A 188 8.71 -0.61 11.46
N GLY A 189 8.97 -1.02 12.70
CA GLY A 189 9.79 -0.26 13.64
C GLY A 189 9.09 0.95 14.27
N PHE A 190 7.77 1.10 14.16
CA PHE A 190 7.01 2.04 14.99
C PHE A 190 6.70 1.40 16.35
N ASN A 191 6.58 2.24 17.39
CA ASN A 191 6.12 1.83 18.71
C ASN A 191 5.56 3.02 19.53
N CYS A 192 4.78 3.91 18.90
CA CYS A 192 4.29 5.09 19.58
C CYS A 192 3.31 4.76 20.73
N SER A 193 3.56 5.28 21.93
CA SER A 193 2.74 5.01 23.11
C SER A 193 1.37 5.66 23.01
N GLY A 194 0.34 5.00 23.54
CA GLY A 194 -1.02 5.57 23.61
C GLY A 194 -1.82 5.49 22.29
N VAL A 195 -1.33 4.78 21.27
CA VAL A 195 -2.05 4.63 19.98
C VAL A 195 -2.69 3.25 19.82
N VAL A 196 -2.05 2.17 20.29
CA VAL A 196 -2.61 0.81 20.22
C VAL A 196 -3.93 0.77 20.99
N GLY A 197 -4.97 0.23 20.35
CA GLY A 197 -6.34 0.20 20.88
C GLY A 197 -7.11 1.51 20.76
N LYS A 198 -6.56 2.54 20.11
CA LYS A 198 -7.22 3.83 19.86
C LYS A 198 -7.60 4.00 18.39
N ASP A 199 -8.59 4.86 18.17
CA ASP A 199 -9.02 5.27 16.84
C ASP A 199 -8.03 6.27 16.24
N VAL A 200 -7.30 5.86 15.21
CA VAL A 200 -6.26 6.69 14.59
C VAL A 200 -6.83 7.86 13.79
N VAL A 201 -8.09 7.76 13.36
CA VAL A 201 -8.79 8.87 12.69
C VAL A 201 -9.11 9.96 13.70
N LEU A 202 -9.56 9.59 14.90
CA LEU A 202 -9.80 10.53 15.99
C LEU A 202 -8.49 11.22 16.43
N LEU A 203 -7.41 10.48 16.62
CA LEU A 203 -6.11 11.05 17.00
C LEU A 203 -5.59 12.07 15.98
N LEU A 204 -5.77 11.77 14.67
CA LEU A 204 -5.43 12.71 13.60
C LEU A 204 -6.32 13.96 13.66
N LYS A 205 -7.64 13.80 13.83
CA LYS A 205 -8.59 14.92 13.97
C LYS A 205 -8.21 15.84 15.13
N GLU A 206 -7.89 15.27 16.28
CA GLU A 206 -7.46 16.03 17.45
C GLU A 206 -6.16 16.80 17.21
N ALA A 207 -5.16 16.21 16.55
CA ALA A 207 -3.90 16.88 16.23
C ALA A 207 -4.09 18.05 15.24
N ILE A 208 -4.92 17.84 14.21
CA ILE A 208 -5.30 18.89 13.24
C ILE A 208 -6.00 20.05 13.96
N ASN A 209 -6.93 19.74 14.87
CA ASN A 209 -7.65 20.74 15.68
C ASN A 209 -6.72 21.51 16.62
N ARG A 210 -5.81 20.83 17.34
CA ARG A 210 -4.81 21.49 18.21
C ARG A 210 -3.96 22.51 17.45
N ARG A 211 -3.68 22.25 16.18
CA ARG A 211 -2.87 23.13 15.33
C ARG A 211 -3.67 24.25 14.65
N GLY A 212 -5.00 24.21 14.73
CA GLY A 212 -5.87 25.22 14.11
C GLY A 212 -5.91 25.15 12.58
N VAL A 213 -5.67 23.97 12.00
CA VAL A 213 -5.81 23.78 10.55
C VAL A 213 -7.29 23.69 10.21
N SER A 214 -7.82 24.69 9.52
CA SER A 214 -9.22 24.68 9.04
C SER A 214 -9.36 23.70 7.87
N LEU A 215 -9.71 22.46 8.20
CA LEU A 215 -10.14 21.44 7.26
C LEU A 215 -11.56 21.05 7.62
N THR A 216 -12.50 21.25 6.71
CA THR A 216 -13.82 20.61 6.86
C THR A 216 -13.70 19.20 6.29
N TRP A 217 -14.04 18.21 7.10
CA TRP A 217 -13.94 16.81 6.75
C TRP A 217 -15.06 16.43 5.78
N GLY A 218 -14.78 16.46 4.47
CA GLY A 218 -15.61 15.78 3.47
C GLY A 218 -15.28 14.29 3.45
N LEU A 219 -15.66 13.54 4.48
CA LEU A 219 -15.57 12.08 4.41
C LEU A 219 -16.84 11.57 3.73
N PHE A 220 -16.67 10.65 2.78
CA PHE A 220 -17.69 9.97 1.96
C PHE A 220 -18.86 9.41 2.80
N LYS A 221 -19.72 10.28 3.32
CA LYS A 221 -20.97 9.90 3.99
C LYS A 221 -22.13 9.76 3.03
N ASP A 222 -21.96 10.22 1.78
CA ASP A 222 -23.02 10.26 0.78
C ASP A 222 -22.70 9.37 -0.43
N VAL A 223 -22.34 8.11 -0.18
CA VAL A 223 -22.39 7.05 -1.20
C VAL A 223 -23.25 5.91 -0.65
N GLU A 224 -24.55 6.18 -0.50
CA GLU A 224 -25.60 5.15 -0.50
C GLU A 224 -26.15 4.96 -1.91
#